data_AF-A0A7W0T1R1-F1
#
_entry.id   AF-A0A7W0T1R1-F1
#
_cell.length_a   1.000
_cell.length_b   1.000
_cell.length_c   1.000
_cell.angle_alpha   90.00
_cell.angle_beta   90.00
_cell.angle_gamma   90.00
#
_symmetry.space_group_name_H-M   'P 1'
#
loop_
_entity.id
_entity.type
_entity.pdbx_description
1 polymer ?
#
loop_
_entity_poly.entity_id
_entity_poly.type
_entity_poly.pdbx_seq_one_letter_code
_entity_poly.pdbx_strand_id
1 'polypeptide(L)'
;MRSTVRNAVLGAWFLVALGACGGPPAAKRPDGSGGAAGGGSAVKPATGATPVAGAVAIKDIGCLAPTCAFHAGAGAYFTCQSSGAGMCFHFGAPCTPANACMYDPATKSYKVCQKPIEGTCQTWGAACAPASKCMYDATALAHRACDAIDGGTCQRYGALCAP
;
A
#
# COMPACT_ATOMS: atom_id res chain seq x y z
N MET A 1 50.69 -15.26 -8.33
CA MET A 1 50.49 -14.94 -9.76
C MET A 1 49.54 -13.76 -9.84
N ARG A 2 50.00 -12.67 -10.46
CA ARG A 2 49.26 -11.41 -10.62
C ARG A 2 48.25 -11.57 -11.76
N SER A 3 47.01 -11.12 -11.59
CA SER A 3 46.32 -10.46 -12.70
C SER A 3 45.19 -9.59 -12.19
N THR A 4 45.39 -8.30 -12.40
CA THR A 4 44.54 -7.17 -12.10
C THR A 4 43.56 -6.98 -13.26
N VAL A 5 42.26 -6.89 -13.04
CA VAL A 5 41.34 -6.32 -14.04
C VAL A 5 40.52 -5.23 -13.35
N ARG A 6 40.94 -3.99 -13.60
CA ARG A 6 40.21 -2.76 -13.32
C ARG A 6 39.30 -2.51 -14.52
N ASN A 7 37.98 -2.50 -14.34
CA ASN A 7 37.08 -1.88 -15.31
C ASN A 7 36.50 -0.61 -14.69
N ALA A 8 37.05 0.52 -15.13
CA ALA A 8 36.50 1.84 -14.93
C ALA A 8 35.36 2.03 -15.93
N VAL A 9 34.16 2.32 -15.45
CA VAL A 9 33.09 2.89 -16.28
C VAL A 9 32.82 4.29 -15.75
N LEU A 10 33.55 5.23 -16.34
CA LEU A 10 33.25 6.66 -16.30
C LEU A 10 32.04 6.90 -17.20
N GLY A 11 30.87 7.08 -16.61
CA GLY A 11 29.61 7.30 -17.32
C GLY A 11 29.00 8.65 -16.97
N ALA A 12 29.38 9.67 -17.73
CA ALA A 12 28.66 10.91 -18.07
C ALA A 12 27.79 11.60 -16.99
N TRP A 13 28.32 12.73 -16.50
CA TRP A 13 27.55 13.81 -15.90
C TRP A 13 26.79 14.57 -16.99
N PHE A 14 25.45 14.51 -16.96
CA PHE A 14 24.61 15.48 -17.69
C PHE A 14 24.12 16.55 -16.71
N LEU A 15 24.79 17.70 -16.76
CA LEU A 15 24.28 18.98 -16.27
C LEU A 15 23.24 19.48 -17.28
N VAL A 16 21.95 19.43 -16.91
CA VAL A 16 20.90 20.16 -17.62
C VAL A 16 20.58 21.41 -16.83
N ALA A 17 20.79 22.55 -17.50
CA ALA A 17 20.62 23.89 -16.99
C ALA A 17 19.15 24.34 -16.98
N LEU A 18 18.91 25.26 -16.05
CA LEU A 18 17.82 26.22 -15.88
C LEU A 18 16.87 26.43 -17.07
N GLY A 19 15.57 26.33 -16.78
CA GLY A 19 14.51 26.84 -17.63
C GLY A 19 13.23 27.13 -16.85
N ALA A 20 12.89 28.42 -16.79
CA ALA A 20 11.56 29.01 -16.60
C ALA A 20 10.89 29.01 -15.21
N CYS A 21 10.89 30.21 -14.63
CA CYS A 21 9.91 30.71 -13.68
C CYS A 21 8.49 30.60 -14.27
N GLY A 22 7.63 29.81 -13.65
CA GLY A 22 6.20 29.76 -13.92
C GLY A 22 5.47 29.51 -12.61
N GLY A 23 5.02 30.59 -11.95
CA GLY A 23 4.24 30.48 -10.72
C GLY A 23 2.86 29.88 -11.00
N PRO A 24 2.33 29.00 -10.13
CA PRO A 24 0.97 28.52 -10.27
C PRO A 24 -0.03 29.65 -9.96
N PRO A 25 -1.16 29.73 -10.69
CA PRO A 25 -2.24 30.66 -10.35
C PRO A 25 -2.84 30.32 -8.99
N ALA A 26 -3.08 31.34 -8.17
CA ALA A 26 -3.73 31.23 -6.88
C ALA A 26 -5.12 30.58 -7.03
N ALA A 27 -5.27 29.38 -6.50
CA ALA A 27 -6.57 28.74 -6.36
C ALA A 27 -7.41 29.50 -5.34
N LYS A 28 -8.54 30.08 -5.78
CA LYS A 28 -9.57 30.59 -4.88
C LYS A 28 -10.11 29.43 -4.06
N ARG A 29 -10.01 29.54 -2.73
CA ARG A 29 -10.72 28.66 -1.79
C ARG A 29 -12.22 28.90 -1.95
N PRO A 30 -13.04 27.87 -2.21
CA PRO A 30 -14.47 27.97 -1.96
C PRO A 30 -14.70 27.89 -0.45
N ASP A 31 -15.26 28.97 0.11
CA ASP A 31 -15.85 28.98 1.45
C ASP A 31 -17.12 28.12 1.42
N GLY A 32 -16.94 26.82 1.62
CA GLY A 32 -18.00 25.83 1.70
C GLY A 32 -18.32 25.51 3.16
N SER A 33 -19.09 26.36 3.83
CA SER A 33 -19.77 26.03 5.07
C SER A 33 -20.94 25.08 4.79
N GLY A 34 -20.67 23.78 4.75
CA GLY A 34 -21.67 22.72 4.60
C GLY A 34 -21.76 21.88 5.87
N GLY A 35 -22.73 22.18 6.74
CA GLY A 35 -23.06 21.33 7.88
C GLY A 35 -23.69 20.02 7.40
N ALA A 36 -23.06 18.89 7.70
CA ALA A 36 -23.68 17.57 7.53
C ALA A 36 -24.48 17.26 8.81
N ALA A 37 -25.79 17.49 8.73
CA ALA A 37 -26.74 16.96 9.68
C ALA A 37 -26.76 15.43 9.59
N GLY A 38 -26.66 14.77 10.76
CA GLY A 38 -26.71 13.33 10.88
C GLY A 38 -28.02 12.75 10.34
N GLY A 39 -27.88 11.91 9.31
CA GLY A 39 -28.93 11.02 8.83
C GLY A 39 -28.66 9.61 9.32
N GLY A 40 -29.08 9.30 10.55
CA GLY A 40 -29.09 7.94 11.06
C GLY A 40 -30.16 7.12 10.36
N SER A 41 -29.83 6.51 9.21
CA SER A 41 -30.66 5.47 8.61
C SER A 41 -30.51 4.20 9.44
N ALA A 42 -31.39 4.03 10.43
CA ALA A 42 -31.62 2.74 11.07
C ALA A 42 -32.11 1.77 9.99
N VAL A 43 -31.21 0.93 9.48
CA VAL A 43 -31.57 -0.19 8.62
C VAL A 43 -32.38 -1.16 9.49
N LYS A 44 -33.70 -1.14 9.31
CA LYS A 44 -34.61 -2.13 9.88
C LYS A 44 -34.20 -3.50 9.31
N PRO A 45 -33.83 -4.49 10.13
CA PRO A 45 -33.49 -5.81 9.62
C PRO A 45 -34.72 -6.40 8.92
N ALA A 46 -34.55 -6.76 7.65
CA ALA A 46 -35.56 -7.46 6.88
C ALA A 46 -35.63 -8.92 7.36
N THR A 47 -36.49 -9.18 8.35
CA THR A 47 -36.91 -10.54 8.71
C THR A 47 -37.80 -11.09 7.59
N GLY A 48 -37.25 -11.91 6.69
CA GLY A 48 -38.07 -12.66 5.75
C GLY A 48 -37.46 -13.12 4.43
N ALA A 49 -36.14 -13.00 4.21
CA ALA A 49 -35.54 -13.56 2.99
C ALA A 49 -35.41 -15.10 3.13
N THR A 50 -36.30 -15.82 2.47
CA THR A 50 -36.19 -17.27 2.26
C THR A 50 -34.87 -17.55 1.52
N PRO A 51 -33.98 -18.42 2.03
CA PRO A 51 -32.72 -18.71 1.36
C PRO A 51 -32.99 -19.37 0.01
N VAL A 52 -32.53 -18.73 -1.08
CA VAL A 52 -32.53 -19.34 -2.40
C VAL A 52 -31.51 -20.47 -2.39
N ALA A 53 -31.95 -21.70 -2.64
CA ALA A 53 -31.07 -22.85 -2.81
C ALA A 53 -30.11 -22.57 -3.98
N GLY A 54 -28.82 -22.42 -3.67
CA GLY A 54 -27.77 -22.04 -4.64
C GLY A 54 -26.98 -20.77 -4.27
N ALA A 55 -27.35 -20.05 -3.20
CA ALA A 55 -26.53 -18.96 -2.70
C ALA A 55 -25.21 -19.51 -2.13
N VAL A 56 -24.11 -19.30 -2.86
CA VAL A 56 -22.76 -19.53 -2.34
C VAL A 56 -22.56 -18.54 -1.20
N ALA A 57 -22.56 -19.03 0.03
CA ALA A 57 -22.19 -18.24 1.19
C ALA A 57 -20.73 -17.80 1.01
N ILE A 58 -20.52 -16.56 0.56
CA ILE A 58 -19.21 -15.94 0.64
C ILE A 58 -18.99 -15.71 2.14
N LYS A 59 -18.13 -16.53 2.73
CA LYS A 59 -17.91 -16.63 4.18
C LYS A 59 -17.41 -15.32 4.82
N ASP A 60 -17.15 -14.30 4.01
CA ASP A 60 -16.47 -13.07 4.40
C ASP A 60 -17.20 -11.79 3.94
N ILE A 61 -18.55 -11.79 3.87
CA ILE A 61 -19.32 -10.52 3.84
C ILE A 61 -19.45 -9.93 5.26
N GLY A 62 -18.42 -10.10 6.09
CA GLY A 62 -18.24 -9.34 7.31
C GLY A 62 -17.54 -8.02 6.98
N CYS A 63 -17.75 -6.98 7.76
CA CYS A 63 -16.94 -5.76 7.66
C CYS A 63 -15.47 -6.15 7.87
N LEU A 64 -14.68 -6.21 6.79
CA LEU A 64 -13.24 -6.41 6.88
C LEU A 64 -12.71 -5.34 7.84
N ALA A 65 -12.03 -5.79 8.90
CA ALA A 65 -11.35 -4.87 9.80
C ALA A 65 -10.39 -4.02 8.96
N PRO A 66 -10.41 -2.68 9.09
CA PRO A 66 -9.52 -1.85 8.31
C PRO A 66 -8.06 -2.24 8.55
N THR A 67 -7.32 -2.48 7.48
CA THR A 67 -5.89 -2.84 7.53
C THR A 67 -5.03 -1.69 7.04
N CYS A 68 -3.71 -1.76 7.23
CA CYS A 68 -2.80 -0.74 6.75
C CYS A 68 -2.12 -1.23 5.47
N ALA A 69 -2.52 -0.70 4.31
CA ALA A 69 -2.14 -1.21 3.00
C ALA A 69 -1.21 -0.26 2.26
N PHE A 70 -0.27 -0.82 1.50
CA PHE A 70 0.61 -0.04 0.63
C PHE A 70 -0.13 0.44 -0.62
N HIS A 71 -0.05 1.74 -0.91
CA HIS A 71 -0.58 2.37 -2.12
C HIS A 71 0.57 2.65 -3.11
N ALA A 72 0.67 1.82 -4.15
CA ALA A 72 1.77 1.88 -5.12
C ALA A 72 1.94 3.25 -5.80
N GLY A 73 0.84 3.87 -6.24
CA GLY A 73 0.88 5.17 -6.90
C GLY A 73 1.32 6.34 -6.01
N ALA A 74 1.23 6.19 -4.68
CA ALA A 74 1.59 7.21 -3.71
C ALA A 74 2.91 6.91 -3.01
N GLY A 75 3.40 5.66 -3.08
CA GLY A 75 4.59 5.22 -2.35
C GLY A 75 4.41 5.27 -0.83
N ALA A 76 3.18 5.16 -0.33
CA ALA A 76 2.85 5.35 1.08
C ALA A 76 1.74 4.38 1.54
N TYR A 77 1.61 4.24 2.85
CA TYR A 77 0.64 3.38 3.52
C TYR A 77 -0.59 4.16 3.98
N PHE A 78 -1.77 3.62 3.70
CA PHE A 78 -3.05 4.19 4.09
C PHE A 78 -3.97 3.10 4.62
N THR A 79 -4.88 3.49 5.51
CA THR A 79 -5.90 2.56 6.02
C THR A 79 -6.75 2.08 4.85
N CYS A 80 -6.86 0.77 4.67
CA CYS A 80 -7.73 0.17 3.68
C CYS A 80 -9.09 -0.11 4.28
N GLN A 81 -10.12 0.55 3.75
CA GLN A 81 -11.51 0.41 4.20
C GLN A 81 -12.26 -0.64 3.38
N SER A 82 -11.79 -0.93 2.16
CA SER A 82 -12.37 -1.98 1.31
C SER A 82 -11.30 -2.51 0.37
N SER A 83 -11.12 -3.83 0.38
CA SER A 83 -10.15 -4.54 -0.43
C SER A 83 -10.79 -5.68 -1.21
N GLY A 84 -10.17 -6.05 -2.33
CA GLY A 84 -10.51 -7.23 -3.09
C GLY A 84 -9.45 -7.50 -4.14
N ALA A 85 -9.30 -8.77 -4.51
CA ALA A 85 -8.30 -9.22 -5.48
C ALA A 85 -6.87 -8.69 -5.20
N GLY A 86 -6.45 -8.66 -3.93
CA GLY A 86 -5.11 -8.19 -3.54
C GLY A 86 -4.93 -6.67 -3.53
N MET A 87 -5.97 -5.90 -3.81
CA MET A 87 -5.88 -4.44 -3.88
C MET A 87 -6.81 -3.78 -2.88
N CYS A 88 -6.49 -2.55 -2.51
CA CYS A 88 -7.40 -1.68 -1.80
C CYS A 88 -8.08 -0.73 -2.78
N PHE A 89 -9.39 -0.56 -2.66
CA PHE A 89 -10.19 0.32 -3.52
C PHE A 89 -10.61 1.60 -2.79
N HIS A 90 -10.70 1.57 -1.46
CA HIS A 90 -11.02 2.73 -0.64
C HIS A 90 -9.96 2.93 0.44
N PHE A 91 -9.08 3.89 0.18
CA PHE A 91 -8.04 4.31 1.11
C PHE A 91 -8.54 5.45 2.01
N GLY A 92 -8.22 5.36 3.30
CA GLY A 92 -8.49 6.38 4.31
C GLY A 92 -7.24 7.19 4.68
N ALA A 93 -7.11 7.52 5.96
CA ALA A 93 -5.96 8.27 6.46
C ALA A 93 -4.64 7.49 6.33
N PRO A 94 -3.48 8.17 6.27
CA PRO A 94 -2.18 7.52 6.35
C PRO A 94 -2.05 6.67 7.62
N CYS A 95 -1.36 5.54 7.53
CA CYS A 95 -1.21 4.61 8.64
C CYS A 95 0.19 3.99 8.69
N THR A 96 0.50 3.27 9.76
CA THR A 96 1.71 2.44 9.87
C THR A 96 1.30 1.00 10.14
N PRO A 97 1.81 0.02 9.37
CA PRO A 97 1.48 -1.38 9.60
C PRO A 97 2.04 -1.86 10.94
N ALA A 98 1.45 -2.92 11.50
CA ALA A 98 1.92 -3.54 12.73
C ALA A 98 3.40 -3.93 12.62
N ASN A 99 4.17 -3.75 13.70
CA ASN A 99 5.62 -3.96 13.76
C ASN A 99 6.43 -3.07 12.79
N ALA A 100 5.81 -2.03 12.21
CA ALA A 100 6.42 -1.09 11.28
C ALA A 100 7.09 -1.76 10.06
N CYS A 101 6.71 -2.98 9.68
CA CYS A 101 7.28 -3.65 8.53
C CYS A 101 6.65 -3.10 7.24
N MET A 102 7.38 -2.23 6.54
CA MET A 102 6.89 -1.46 5.40
C MET A 102 7.64 -1.83 4.12
N TYR A 103 6.95 -1.78 3.00
CA TYR A 103 7.52 -1.97 1.67
C TYR A 103 8.30 -0.73 1.25
N ASP A 104 9.59 -0.92 0.94
CA ASP A 104 10.46 0.09 0.35
C ASP A 104 10.36 0.01 -1.18
N PRO A 105 9.72 0.99 -1.85
CA PRO A 105 9.56 0.98 -3.30
C PRO A 105 10.88 1.16 -4.06
N ALA A 106 11.92 1.70 -3.44
CA ALA A 106 13.22 1.89 -4.08
C ALA A 106 13.97 0.56 -4.22
N THR A 107 13.96 -0.27 -3.17
CA THR A 107 14.60 -1.60 -3.20
C THR A 107 13.66 -2.76 -3.47
N LYS A 108 12.36 -2.48 -3.59
CA LYS A 108 11.29 -3.46 -3.78
C LYS A 108 11.28 -4.57 -2.72
N SER A 109 11.55 -4.21 -1.47
CA SER A 109 11.65 -5.15 -0.35
C SER A 109 11.03 -4.60 0.92
N TYR A 110 10.61 -5.47 1.83
CA TYR A 110 10.08 -5.11 3.13
C TYR A 110 11.19 -4.91 4.15
N LYS A 111 11.12 -3.79 4.88
CA LYS A 111 12.08 -3.41 5.92
C LYS A 111 11.35 -2.83 7.11
N VAL A 112 11.95 -2.98 8.29
CA VAL A 112 11.44 -2.31 9.50
C VAL A 112 11.61 -0.80 9.29
N CYS A 113 10.52 -0.07 9.37
CA CYS A 113 10.56 1.37 9.39
C CYS A 113 10.84 1.87 10.80
N GLN A 114 11.96 2.56 10.99
CA GLN A 114 12.34 3.13 12.29
C GLN A 114 11.67 4.49 12.53
N LYS A 115 11.33 5.21 11.45
CA LYS A 115 10.71 6.54 11.52
C LYS A 115 9.58 6.68 10.49
N PRO A 116 8.37 6.17 10.80
CA PRO A 116 7.21 6.34 9.95
C PRO A 116 6.66 7.76 10.08
N ILE A 117 6.35 8.42 8.96
CA ILE A 117 5.70 9.74 8.90
C ILE A 117 4.67 9.71 7.78
N GLU A 118 3.39 9.96 8.12
CA GLU A 118 2.30 10.07 7.14
C GLU A 118 2.26 8.90 6.14
N GLY A 119 2.43 7.66 6.63
CA GLY A 119 2.41 6.46 5.78
C GLY A 119 3.68 6.21 4.98
N THR A 120 4.69 7.07 5.08
CA THR A 120 6.01 6.88 4.48
C THR A 120 7.04 6.50 5.52
N CYS A 121 8.17 5.93 5.10
CA CYS A 121 9.29 5.68 5.98
C CYS A 121 10.46 6.63 5.68
N GLN A 122 10.96 7.31 6.71
CA GLN A 122 12.11 8.21 6.60
C GLN A 122 13.44 7.53 6.91
N THR A 123 13.42 6.40 7.62
CA THR A 123 14.62 5.67 8.02
C THR A 123 14.35 4.18 8.05
N TRP A 124 15.07 3.46 7.21
CA TRP A 124 14.92 2.03 7.01
C TRP A 124 15.91 1.24 7.87
N GLY A 125 15.40 0.22 8.55
CA GLY A 125 16.20 -0.76 9.30
C GLY A 125 16.44 -2.06 8.53
N ALA A 126 16.54 -3.15 9.27
CA ALA A 126 16.74 -4.48 8.71
C ALA A 126 15.51 -4.96 7.91
N ALA A 127 15.75 -5.95 7.05
CA ALA A 127 14.68 -6.62 6.31
C ALA A 127 13.68 -7.29 7.26
N CYS A 128 12.41 -7.33 6.86
CA CYS A 128 11.34 -7.93 7.66
C CYS A 128 10.29 -8.60 6.79
N ALA A 129 9.36 -9.31 7.44
CA ALA A 129 8.21 -9.93 6.81
C ALA A 129 6.92 -9.49 7.54
N PRO A 130 5.85 -9.14 6.81
CA PRO A 130 4.52 -9.01 7.42
C PRO A 130 4.10 -10.32 8.08
N ALA A 131 3.50 -10.26 9.27
CA ALA A 131 3.07 -11.46 10.01
C ALA A 131 2.02 -12.28 9.23
N SER A 132 1.18 -11.62 8.43
CA SER A 132 0.21 -12.26 7.53
C SER A 132 0.84 -12.97 6.34
N LYS A 133 2.13 -12.73 6.07
CA LYS A 133 2.83 -13.10 4.83
C LYS A 133 2.17 -12.56 3.56
N CYS A 134 1.23 -11.61 3.68
CA CYS A 134 0.63 -10.95 2.53
C CYS A 134 1.56 -9.81 2.08
N MET A 135 2.21 -9.98 0.93
CA MET A 135 3.25 -9.08 0.44
C MET A 135 2.84 -8.47 -0.90
N TYR A 136 3.22 -7.22 -1.12
CA TYR A 136 2.96 -6.48 -2.35
C TYR A 136 3.86 -6.97 -3.49
N ASP A 137 3.24 -7.53 -4.54
CA ASP A 137 3.89 -7.92 -5.78
C ASP A 137 3.90 -6.71 -6.73
N ALA A 138 5.04 -6.04 -6.86
CA ALA A 138 5.18 -4.87 -7.72
C ALA A 138 5.07 -5.16 -9.23
N THR A 139 5.14 -6.43 -9.64
CA THR A 139 4.91 -6.82 -11.04
C THR A 139 3.41 -6.97 -11.30
N ALA A 140 2.69 -7.62 -10.37
CA ALA A 140 1.24 -7.81 -10.47
C ALA A 140 0.44 -6.59 -10.01
N LEU A 141 1.08 -5.63 -9.33
CA LEU A 141 0.47 -4.48 -8.67
C LEU A 141 -0.62 -4.87 -7.65
N ALA A 142 -0.43 -6.00 -6.97
CA ALA A 142 -1.40 -6.56 -6.02
C ALA A 142 -0.70 -7.28 -4.85
N HIS A 143 -1.40 -7.39 -3.73
CA HIS A 143 -0.97 -8.17 -2.58
C HIS A 143 -1.25 -9.66 -2.78
N ARG A 144 -0.23 -10.47 -2.53
CA ARG A 144 -0.25 -11.92 -2.72
C ARG A 144 0.40 -12.60 -1.54
N ALA A 145 -0.10 -13.79 -1.20
CA ALA A 145 0.50 -14.60 -0.15
C ALA A 145 1.93 -14.94 -0.57
N CYS A 146 2.86 -14.85 0.37
CA CYS A 146 4.23 -15.22 0.12
C CYS A 146 4.58 -16.57 0.74
N ASP A 147 4.92 -17.54 -0.10
CA ASP A 147 5.24 -18.89 0.32
C ASP A 147 6.68 -19.01 0.81
N ALA A 148 7.58 -18.16 0.31
CA ALA A 148 8.99 -18.14 0.66
C ALA A 148 9.51 -16.69 0.72
N ILE A 149 9.97 -16.27 1.90
CA ILE A 149 10.49 -14.92 2.14
C ILE A 149 11.99 -15.01 2.39
N ASP A 150 12.76 -14.19 1.68
CA ASP A 150 14.21 -14.03 1.91
C ASP A 150 14.60 -12.56 1.80
N GLY A 151 15.36 -12.06 2.78
CA GLY A 151 15.80 -10.66 2.82
C GLY A 151 14.68 -9.62 2.70
N GLY A 152 13.46 -9.94 3.17
CA GLY A 152 12.28 -9.06 3.06
C GLY A 152 11.66 -9.02 1.65
N THR A 153 12.08 -9.91 0.76
CA THR A 153 11.49 -10.08 -0.57
C THR A 153 10.76 -11.41 -0.66
N CYS A 154 9.69 -11.45 -1.44
CA CYS A 154 9.01 -12.70 -1.72
C CYS A 154 9.67 -13.42 -2.90
N GLN A 155 10.13 -14.64 -2.66
CA GLN A 155 10.72 -15.51 -3.68
C GLN A 155 9.67 -16.30 -4.46
N ARG A 156 8.49 -16.51 -3.86
CA ARG A 156 7.39 -17.23 -4.48
C ARG A 156 6.05 -16.69 -4.00
N TYR A 157 5.33 -16.05 -4.90
CA TYR A 157 3.99 -15.54 -4.65
C TYR A 157 2.92 -16.60 -4.98
N GLY A 158 1.99 -16.78 -4.04
CA GLY A 158 0.83 -17.66 -4.12
C GLY A 158 -0.46 -16.91 -4.48
N ALA A 159 -1.57 -17.27 -3.84
CA ALA A 159 -2.88 -16.67 -4.09
C ALA A 159 -2.95 -15.18 -3.69
N LEU A 160 -3.95 -14.46 -4.20
CA LEU A 160 -4.28 -13.11 -3.75
C LEU A 160 -4.68 -13.15 -2.26
N CYS A 161 -4.29 -12.12 -1.52
CA CYS A 161 -4.64 -11.97 -0.10
C CYS A 161 -5.07 -10.54 0.20
N ALA A 162 -5.86 -10.36 1.25
CA ALA A 162 -6.20 -9.02 1.73
C ALA A 162 -4.94 -8.36 2.34
N PRO A 163 -4.61 -7.12 1.97
CA PRO A 163 -3.50 -6.37 2.55
C PRO A 163 -3.68 -6.13 4.05
#